data_AF-A0A8C4WX59-F1
#
_entry.id   AF-A0A8C4WX59-F1
#
_cell.length_a   1.000
_cell.length_b   1.000
_cell.length_c   1.000
_cell.angle_alpha   90.00
_cell.angle_beta   90.00
_cell.angle_gamma   90.00
#
_symmetry.space_group_name_H-M   'P 1'
#
loop_
_entity.id
_entity.type
_entity.pdbx_description
1 polymer ?
#
loop_
_entity_poly.entity_id
_entity_poly.type
_entity_poly.pdbx_seq_one_letter_code
_entity_poly.pdbx_strand_id
1 'polypeptide(L)'
;MSNYRTLRTELNVWLGAAVKQQDELQTSHTHDSHMLSQQLTRQKDLILDLDKHRAKLDECQRYSTEYYTRVKDYELQLMAYWTMVEKTPPKKKLLTSSADATNEEIMELRNRHSSQLSQAQEHEKFIEETLQRVQEEEMSLEKSRETHLDKVNGLLEWVGSMVPSSVKERANFMDLDNNTLKVTCSQQEVRYQQIV
;
A
#
# COMPACT_ATOMS: atom_id res chain seq x y z
N MET A 1 9.56 35.78 11.95
CA MET A 1 9.61 34.53 12.75
C MET A 1 8.38 33.62 12.58
N SER A 2 7.35 34.00 11.80
CA SER A 2 6.17 33.13 11.57
C SER A 2 6.44 31.91 10.69
N ASN A 3 7.44 31.99 9.80
CA ASN A 3 7.63 30.99 8.74
C ASN A 3 8.01 29.61 9.27
N TYR A 4 8.84 29.52 10.33
CA TYR A 4 9.22 28.23 10.93
C TYR A 4 8.01 27.50 11.55
N ARG A 5 7.23 28.21 12.38
CA ARG A 5 6.11 27.59 13.11
C ARG A 5 5.02 27.13 12.16
N THR A 6 4.67 27.95 11.18
CA THR A 6 3.66 27.60 10.16
C THR A 6 4.10 26.38 9.35
N LEU A 7 5.32 26.39 8.80
CA LEU A 7 5.84 25.28 8.01
C LEU A 7 5.95 23.98 8.82
N ARG A 8 6.39 24.07 10.09
CA ARG A 8 6.43 22.93 11.01
C ARG A 8 5.03 22.37 11.27
N THR A 9 4.02 23.22 11.49
CA THR A 9 2.65 22.76 11.73
C THR A 9 2.05 22.08 10.50
N GLU A 10 2.28 22.65 9.31
CA GLU A 10 1.84 22.05 8.05
C GLU A 10 2.48 20.68 7.82
N LEU A 11 3.80 20.57 8.03
CA LEU A 11 4.52 19.30 7.93
C LEU A 11 4.01 18.27 8.93
N ASN A 12 3.74 18.65 10.19
CA ASN A 12 3.21 17.72 11.19
C ASN A 12 1.81 17.20 10.84
N VAL A 13 0.93 18.07 10.34
CA VAL A 13 -0.42 17.68 9.91
C VAL A 13 -0.33 16.72 8.72
N TRP A 14 0.47 17.07 7.72
CA TRP A 14 0.67 16.22 6.54
C TRP A 14 1.27 14.86 6.92
N LEU A 15 2.29 14.85 7.78
CA LEU A 15 2.93 13.63 8.28
C LEU A 15 2.00 12.79 9.16
N GLY A 16 0.97 13.38 9.76
CA GLY A 16 -0.12 12.67 10.43
C GLY A 16 -1.07 12.00 9.43
N ALA A 17 -1.43 12.71 8.36
CA ALA A 17 -2.27 12.17 7.29
C ALA A 17 -1.57 11.02 6.53
N ALA A 18 -0.27 11.16 6.24
CA ALA A 18 0.54 10.13 5.59
C ALA A 18 0.58 8.82 6.40
N VAL A 19 0.75 8.90 7.72
CA VAL A 19 0.69 7.72 8.62
C VAL A 19 -0.68 7.06 8.56
N LYS A 20 -1.73 7.86 8.61
CA LYS A 20 -3.09 7.33 8.61
C LYS A 20 -3.38 6.59 7.31
N GLN A 21 -3.00 7.17 6.17
CA GLN A 21 -3.09 6.51 4.87
C GLN A 21 -2.28 5.21 4.83
N GLN A 22 -1.08 5.22 5.41
CA GLN A 22 -0.23 4.03 5.50
C GLN A 22 -0.86 2.91 6.34
N ASP A 23 -1.45 3.23 7.48
CA ASP A 23 -2.14 2.29 8.37
C ASP A 23 -3.42 1.69 7.71
N GLU A 24 -4.18 2.54 7.02
CA GLU A 24 -5.35 2.12 6.22
C GLU A 24 -4.95 1.15 5.09
N LEU A 25 -3.80 1.36 4.45
CA LEU A 25 -3.28 0.46 3.41
C LEU A 25 -2.72 -0.85 3.98
N GLN A 26 -2.17 -0.84 5.20
CA GLN A 26 -1.64 -2.06 5.84
C GLN A 26 -2.75 -3.00 6.30
N THR A 27 -3.89 -2.45 6.70
CA THR A 27 -5.02 -3.22 7.26
C THR A 27 -5.87 -3.90 6.20
N SER A 28 -5.79 -3.49 4.93
CA SER A 28 -6.46 -4.16 3.82
C SER A 28 -5.70 -5.42 3.39
N HIS A 29 -5.96 -6.55 4.07
CA HIS A 29 -5.41 -7.85 3.66
C HIS A 29 -6.20 -8.38 2.45
N THR A 30 -5.65 -8.27 1.25
CA THR A 30 -6.25 -8.80 0.01
C THR A 30 -5.35 -9.87 -0.58
N HIS A 31 -5.96 -10.95 -1.08
CA HIS A 31 -5.25 -12.04 -1.78
C HIS A 31 -5.41 -11.96 -3.30
N ASP A 32 -6.17 -10.98 -3.79
CA ASP A 32 -6.42 -10.82 -5.22
C ASP A 32 -5.25 -10.05 -5.87
N SER A 33 -4.64 -10.67 -6.89
CA SER A 33 -3.50 -10.11 -7.64
C SER A 33 -3.76 -8.68 -8.16
N HIS A 34 -4.98 -8.42 -8.65
CA HIS A 34 -5.38 -7.09 -9.12
C HIS A 34 -5.45 -6.04 -7.99
N MET A 35 -5.98 -6.41 -6.82
CA MET A 35 -6.08 -5.50 -5.67
C MET A 35 -4.71 -5.21 -5.07
N LEU A 36 -3.84 -6.21 -5.00
CA LEU A 36 -2.44 -6.07 -4.58
C LEU A 36 -1.66 -5.12 -5.49
N SER A 37 -1.84 -5.21 -6.81
CA SER A 37 -1.21 -4.29 -7.77
C SER A 37 -1.69 -2.83 -7.59
N GLN A 38 -2.98 -2.62 -7.32
CA GLN A 38 -3.52 -1.30 -7.01
C GLN A 38 -2.95 -0.76 -5.69
N GLN A 39 -2.87 -1.60 -4.65
CA GLN A 39 -2.27 -1.24 -3.36
C GLN A 39 -0.79 -0.87 -3.51
N LEU A 40 -0.04 -1.63 -4.32
CA LEU A 40 1.36 -1.34 -4.64
C LEU A 40 1.53 0.03 -5.31
N THR A 41 0.65 0.37 -6.25
CA THR A 41 0.67 1.68 -6.92
C THR A 41 0.45 2.81 -5.91
N ARG A 42 -0.55 2.69 -5.03
CA ARG A 42 -0.81 3.68 -3.97
C ARG A 42 0.36 3.81 -2.99
N GLN A 43 1.03 2.71 -2.69
CA GLN A 43 2.20 2.71 -1.81
C GLN A 43 3.38 3.45 -2.46
N LYS A 44 3.63 3.22 -3.75
CA LYS A 44 4.65 3.94 -4.54
C LYS A 44 4.36 5.44 -4.61
N ASP A 45 3.12 5.82 -4.82
CA ASP A 45 2.70 7.23 -4.81
C ASP A 45 2.95 7.89 -3.46
N LEU A 46 2.65 7.21 -2.34
CA LEU A 46 2.94 7.69 -0.99
C LEU A 46 4.44 7.91 -0.76
N ILE A 47 5.29 6.99 -1.23
CA ILE A 47 6.76 7.12 -1.14
C ILE A 47 7.25 8.34 -1.93
N LEU A 48 6.75 8.54 -3.16
CA LEU A 48 7.09 9.72 -3.96
C LEU A 48 6.67 11.02 -3.27
N ASP A 49 5.50 11.04 -2.62
CA ASP A 49 5.05 12.21 -1.88
C ASP A 49 5.86 12.46 -0.61
N LEU A 50 6.31 11.40 0.10
CA LEU A 50 7.27 11.49 1.20
C LEU A 50 8.60 12.10 0.75
N ASP A 51 9.11 11.70 -0.42
CA ASP A 51 10.34 12.25 -0.98
C ASP A 51 10.19 13.72 -1.39
N LYS A 52 9.06 14.12 -1.96
CA LYS A 52 8.79 15.55 -2.25
C LYS A 52 8.77 16.40 -0.98
N HIS A 53 8.22 15.89 0.11
CA HIS A 53 8.16 16.61 1.38
C HIS A 53 9.52 16.75 2.08
N ARG A 54 10.53 15.97 1.65
CA ARG A 54 11.92 16.14 2.11
C ARG A 54 12.47 17.54 1.85
N ALA A 55 12.17 18.14 0.69
CA ALA A 55 12.63 19.50 0.38
C ALA A 55 12.02 20.55 1.33
N LYS A 56 10.74 20.39 1.69
CA LYS A 56 10.07 21.27 2.67
C LYS A 56 10.62 21.06 4.09
N LEU A 57 10.97 19.83 4.44
CA LEU A 57 11.62 19.48 5.70
C LEU A 57 13.01 20.15 5.83
N ASP A 58 13.78 20.16 4.74
CA ASP A 58 15.08 20.83 4.67
C ASP A 58 14.94 22.35 4.80
N GLU A 59 13.92 22.94 4.17
CA GLU A 59 13.60 24.36 4.35
C GLU A 59 13.20 24.69 5.79
N CYS A 60 12.38 23.84 6.42
CA CYS A 60 12.00 23.98 7.82
C CYS A 60 13.23 23.94 8.75
N GLN A 61 14.17 23.03 8.49
CA GLN A 61 15.43 22.94 9.23
C GLN A 61 16.30 24.19 9.03
N ARG A 62 16.35 24.75 7.82
CA ARG A 62 17.09 25.99 7.58
C ARG A 62 16.55 27.14 8.43
N TYR A 63 15.22 27.30 8.45
CA TYR A 63 14.58 28.33 9.28
C TYR A 63 14.76 28.09 10.78
N SER A 64 14.72 26.84 11.24
CA SER A 64 14.94 26.51 12.65
C SER A 64 16.37 26.80 13.08
N THR A 65 17.34 26.51 12.21
CA THR A 65 18.77 26.76 12.44
C THR A 65 19.05 28.27 12.50
N GLU A 66 18.46 29.05 11.60
CA GLU A 66 18.58 30.51 11.63
C GLU A 66 17.98 31.11 12.91
N TYR A 67 16.82 30.61 13.36
CA TYR A 67 16.24 30.99 14.65
C TYR A 67 17.16 30.60 15.81
N TYR A 68 17.67 29.36 15.81
CA TYR A 68 18.58 28.83 16.82
C TYR A 68 19.80 29.72 16.99
N THR A 69 20.51 30.02 15.90
CA THR A 69 21.72 30.85 15.92
C THR A 69 21.41 32.23 16.51
N ARG A 70 20.35 32.90 16.03
CA ARG A 70 19.97 34.22 16.55
C ARG A 70 19.71 34.19 18.06
N VAL A 71 18.95 33.21 18.54
CA VAL A 71 18.64 33.09 19.98
C VAL A 71 19.90 32.82 20.80
N LYS A 72 20.79 31.93 20.34
CA LYS A 72 22.06 31.67 21.03
C LYS A 72 22.97 32.90 21.09
N ASP A 73 23.01 33.69 20.02
CA ASP A 73 23.76 34.95 20.00
C ASP A 73 23.19 35.96 21.00
N TYR A 74 21.87 36.07 21.10
CA TYR A 74 21.22 36.92 22.11
C TYR A 74 21.47 36.43 23.54
N GLU A 75 21.38 35.12 23.79
CA GLU A 75 21.71 34.52 25.08
C GLU A 75 23.17 34.82 25.48
N LEU A 76 24.10 34.71 24.53
CA LEU A 76 25.50 35.03 24.74
C LEU A 76 25.71 36.52 25.05
N GLN A 77 25.05 37.42 24.32
CA GLN A 77 25.09 38.87 24.57
C GLN A 77 24.55 39.22 25.97
N LEU A 78 23.45 38.59 26.38
CA LEU A 78 22.89 38.77 27.73
C LEU A 78 23.85 38.30 28.81
N MET A 79 24.51 37.15 28.62
CA MET A 79 25.54 36.66 29.55
C MET A 79 26.73 37.63 29.65
N ALA A 80 27.17 38.20 28.52
CA ALA A 80 28.25 39.19 28.50
C ALA A 80 27.86 40.48 29.24
N TYR A 81 26.69 41.03 28.93
CA TYR A 81 26.16 42.22 29.61
C TYR A 81 26.01 42.00 31.11
N TRP A 82 25.41 40.87 31.50
CA TRP A 82 25.20 40.52 32.90
C TRP A 82 26.54 40.41 33.65
N THR A 83 27.56 39.81 33.03
CA THR A 83 28.92 39.72 33.61
C THR A 83 29.54 41.11 33.80
N MET A 84 29.34 42.04 32.85
CA MET A 84 29.84 43.41 32.94
C MET A 84 29.15 44.22 34.05
N VAL A 85 27.83 44.07 34.19
CA VAL A 85 27.02 44.84 35.14
C VAL A 85 27.14 44.31 36.56
N GLU A 86 26.98 43.00 36.76
CA GLU A 86 26.92 42.41 38.10
C GLU A 86 28.29 42.02 38.68
N LYS A 87 29.38 42.07 37.87
CA LYS A 87 30.79 41.77 38.24
C LYS A 87 31.01 40.48 39.05
N THR A 88 30.00 39.61 39.09
CA THR A 88 29.97 38.31 39.75
C THR A 88 29.58 37.29 38.68
N PRO A 89 29.99 36.01 38.75
CA PRO A 89 29.67 35.02 37.73
C PRO A 89 28.19 34.55 37.84
N PRO A 90 27.52 34.23 36.71
CA PRO A 90 26.09 33.95 36.75
C PRO A 90 25.82 32.66 37.49
N LYS A 91 24.86 32.69 38.41
CA LYS A 91 24.29 31.46 38.95
C LYS A 91 23.60 30.76 37.79
N LYS A 92 24.24 29.73 37.24
CA LYS A 92 23.68 28.86 36.20
C LYS A 92 22.41 28.20 36.76
N LYS A 93 21.26 28.83 36.63
CA LYS A 93 20.00 28.08 36.60
C LYS A 93 20.03 27.32 35.28
N LEU A 94 19.93 25.99 35.31
CA LEU A 94 19.61 25.20 34.13
C LEU A 94 18.18 25.59 33.69
N LEU A 95 18.04 26.73 33.01
CA LEU A 95 16.87 26.97 32.17
C LEU A 95 17.19 26.32 30.83
N THR A 96 16.29 25.45 30.36
CA THR A 96 16.34 24.96 28.98
C THR A 96 16.20 26.17 28.06
N SER A 97 17.16 26.32 27.14
CA SER A 97 17.12 27.40 26.16
C SER A 97 15.97 27.14 25.19
N SER A 98 15.25 28.19 24.81
CA SER A 98 14.19 28.09 23.79
C SER A 98 14.73 27.66 22.42
N ALA A 99 16.02 27.91 22.16
CA ALA A 99 16.70 27.44 20.97
C ALA A 99 16.86 25.91 20.98
N ASP A 100 17.22 25.33 22.14
CA ASP A 100 17.43 23.88 22.28
C ASP A 100 16.09 23.13 22.09
N ALA A 101 15.00 23.64 22.66
CA ALA A 101 13.65 23.10 22.41
C ALA A 101 13.27 23.14 20.92
N THR A 102 13.60 24.23 20.21
CA THR A 102 13.32 24.35 18.77
C THR A 102 14.15 23.36 17.94
N ASN A 103 15.39 23.08 18.36
CA ASN A 103 16.25 22.11 17.69
C ASN A 103 15.73 20.68 17.88
N GLU A 104 15.34 20.33 19.11
CA GLU A 104 14.74 19.03 19.44
C GLU A 104 13.48 18.75 18.60
N GLU A 105 12.58 19.73 18.46
CA GLU A 105 11.36 19.60 17.66
C GLU A 105 11.64 19.25 16.19
N ILE A 106 12.68 19.83 15.59
CA ILE A 106 13.04 19.54 14.19
C ILE A 106 13.73 18.18 14.07
N MET A 107 14.57 17.82 15.03
CA MET A 107 15.16 16.49 15.07
C MET A 107 14.07 15.41 15.16
N GLU A 108 13.08 15.60 16.04
CA GLU A 108 11.94 14.70 16.17
C GLU A 108 11.15 14.59 14.85
N LEU A 109 10.83 15.72 14.22
CA LEU A 109 10.11 15.74 12.95
C LEU A 109 10.85 15.00 11.84
N ARG A 110 12.18 15.20 11.72
CA ARG A 110 13.01 14.49 10.73
C ARG A 110 13.09 13.00 11.02
N ASN A 111 13.24 12.61 12.28
CA ASN A 111 13.28 11.21 12.67
C ASN A 111 11.97 10.50 12.34
N ARG A 112 10.83 11.14 12.62
CA ARG A 112 9.52 10.59 12.28
C ARG A 112 9.31 10.45 10.78
N HIS A 113 9.70 11.45 9.99
CA HIS A 113 9.65 11.37 8.51
C HIS A 113 10.51 10.23 7.98
N SER A 114 11.76 10.12 8.45
CA SER A 114 12.65 9.03 8.04
C SER A 114 12.09 7.65 8.41
N SER A 115 11.55 7.51 9.62
CA SER A 115 10.93 6.26 10.06
C SER A 115 9.76 5.86 9.16
N GLN A 116 8.91 6.81 8.78
CA GLN A 116 7.77 6.55 7.90
C GLN A 116 8.18 6.19 6.49
N LEU A 117 9.20 6.87 5.94
CA LEU A 117 9.74 6.55 4.63
C LEU A 117 10.30 5.12 4.61
N SER A 118 11.09 4.74 5.61
CA SER A 118 11.63 3.39 5.74
C SER A 118 10.52 2.35 5.88
N GLN A 119 9.51 2.61 6.74
CA GLN A 119 8.36 1.73 6.87
C GLN A 119 7.62 1.62 5.51
N ALA A 120 7.41 2.71 4.80
CA ALA A 120 6.71 2.71 3.53
C ALA A 120 7.43 1.86 2.45
N GLN A 121 8.75 1.95 2.38
CA GLN A 121 9.59 1.14 1.49
C GLN A 121 9.56 -0.36 1.84
N GLU A 122 9.55 -0.69 3.14
CA GLU A 122 9.41 -2.08 3.57
C GLU A 122 8.04 -2.66 3.16
N HIS A 123 6.97 -1.89 3.31
CA HIS A 123 5.64 -2.31 2.89
C HIS A 123 5.49 -2.45 1.37
N GLU A 124 6.14 -1.59 0.58
CA GLU A 124 6.22 -1.75 -0.87
C GLU A 124 6.80 -3.12 -1.23
N LYS A 125 7.95 -3.46 -0.63
CA LYS A 125 8.61 -4.75 -0.85
C LYS A 125 7.73 -5.93 -0.42
N PHE A 126 7.07 -5.83 0.73
CA PHE A 126 6.16 -6.87 1.21
C PHE A 126 4.98 -7.12 0.24
N ILE A 127 4.40 -6.06 -0.32
CA ILE A 127 3.32 -6.18 -1.31
C ILE A 127 3.85 -6.84 -2.59
N GLU A 128 5.05 -6.47 -3.05
CA GLU A 128 5.68 -7.08 -4.23
C GLU A 128 5.92 -8.58 -4.04
N GLU A 129 6.47 -8.99 -2.89
CA GLU A 129 6.68 -10.40 -2.54
C GLU A 129 5.35 -11.18 -2.44
N THR A 130 4.32 -10.56 -1.85
CA THR A 130 2.99 -11.16 -1.74
C THR A 130 2.33 -11.34 -3.10
N LEU A 131 2.44 -10.34 -3.98
CA LEU A 131 1.92 -10.38 -5.34
C LEU A 131 2.60 -11.50 -6.15
N GLN A 132 3.93 -11.62 -6.05
CA GLN A 132 4.67 -12.68 -6.71
C GLN A 132 4.19 -14.07 -6.26
N ARG A 133 4.03 -14.27 -4.95
CA ARG A 133 3.52 -15.54 -4.40
C ARG A 133 2.12 -15.89 -4.93
N VAL A 134 1.20 -14.91 -4.94
CA VAL A 134 -0.17 -15.12 -5.46
C VAL A 134 -0.14 -15.49 -6.95
N GLN A 135 0.70 -14.83 -7.75
CA GLN A 135 0.86 -15.15 -9.17
C GLN A 135 1.46 -16.54 -9.40
N GLU A 136 2.42 -16.96 -8.57
CA GLU A 136 3.00 -18.31 -8.61
C GLU A 136 1.95 -19.38 -8.26
N GLU A 137 1.11 -19.13 -7.26
CA GLU A 137 -0.02 -20.00 -6.90
C GLU A 137 -1.01 -20.13 -8.07
N GLU A 138 -1.42 -19.02 -8.69
CA GLU A 138 -2.30 -19.01 -9.87
C GLU A 138 -1.70 -19.79 -11.05
N MET A 139 -0.41 -19.61 -11.36
CA MET A 139 0.27 -20.37 -12.41
C MET A 139 0.33 -21.86 -12.12
N SER A 140 0.54 -22.24 -10.85
CA SER A 140 0.57 -23.65 -10.44
C SER A 140 -0.80 -24.32 -10.57
N LEU A 141 -1.87 -23.58 -10.26
CA LEU A 141 -3.26 -24.02 -10.41
C LEU A 141 -3.63 -24.18 -11.88
N GLU A 142 -3.24 -23.22 -12.73
CA GLU A 142 -3.50 -23.30 -14.17
C GLU A 142 -2.77 -24.49 -14.80
N LYS A 143 -1.50 -24.72 -14.43
CA LYS A 143 -0.75 -25.90 -14.87
C LYS A 143 -1.41 -27.20 -14.42
N SER A 144 -1.88 -27.26 -13.17
CA SER A 144 -2.62 -28.43 -12.67
C SER A 144 -3.88 -28.66 -13.51
N ARG A 145 -4.66 -27.61 -13.75
CA ARG A 145 -5.86 -27.65 -14.60
C ARG A 145 -5.55 -28.15 -16.00
N GLU A 146 -4.48 -27.68 -16.63
CA GLU A 146 -4.03 -28.16 -17.95
C GLU A 146 -3.75 -29.66 -17.93
N THR A 147 -3.03 -30.17 -16.93
CA THR A 147 -2.81 -31.63 -16.81
C THR A 147 -4.10 -32.41 -16.59
N HIS A 148 -5.09 -31.82 -15.91
CA HIS A 148 -6.41 -32.43 -15.74
C HIS A 148 -7.19 -32.45 -17.07
N LEU A 149 -7.12 -31.38 -17.85
CA LEU A 149 -7.72 -31.31 -19.18
C LEU A 149 -7.08 -32.33 -20.13
N ASP A 150 -5.76 -32.48 -20.13
CA ASP A 150 -5.06 -33.48 -20.93
C ASP A 150 -5.47 -34.91 -20.56
N LYS A 151 -5.59 -35.21 -19.26
CA LYS A 151 -6.09 -36.51 -18.78
C LYS A 151 -7.52 -36.77 -19.24
N VAL A 152 -8.40 -35.77 -19.15
CA VAL A 152 -9.80 -35.88 -19.60
C VAL A 152 -9.86 -36.10 -21.12
N ASN A 153 -9.08 -35.36 -21.89
CA ASN A 153 -9.00 -35.53 -23.34
C ASN A 153 -8.49 -36.92 -23.72
N GLY A 154 -7.43 -37.42 -23.09
CA GLY A 154 -6.94 -38.78 -23.32
C GLY A 154 -7.98 -39.87 -22.97
N LEU A 155 -8.76 -39.67 -21.90
CA LEU A 155 -9.87 -40.57 -21.58
C LEU A 155 -10.99 -40.51 -22.63
N LEU A 156 -11.34 -39.32 -23.11
CA LEU A 156 -12.35 -39.16 -24.17
C LEU A 156 -11.91 -39.83 -25.48
N GLU A 157 -10.65 -39.68 -25.87
CA GLU A 157 -10.07 -40.36 -27.03
C GLU A 157 -10.12 -41.89 -26.86
N TRP A 158 -9.73 -42.38 -25.68
CA TRP A 158 -9.79 -43.81 -25.36
C TRP A 158 -11.22 -44.35 -25.42
N VAL A 159 -12.20 -43.69 -24.78
CA VAL A 159 -13.62 -44.07 -24.88
C VAL A 159 -14.10 -44.02 -26.33
N GLY A 160 -13.73 -42.98 -27.09
CA GLY A 160 -14.08 -42.84 -28.50
C GLY A 160 -13.47 -43.91 -29.43
N SER A 161 -12.34 -44.50 -29.01
CA SER A 161 -11.70 -45.63 -29.69
C SER A 161 -12.37 -46.98 -29.36
N MET A 162 -12.98 -47.10 -28.17
CA MET A 162 -13.72 -48.29 -27.76
C MET A 162 -15.11 -48.41 -28.40
N VAL A 163 -15.67 -47.30 -28.89
CA VAL A 163 -16.93 -47.32 -29.65
C VAL A 163 -16.67 -47.93 -31.05
N PRO A 164 -17.26 -49.10 -31.37
CA PRO A 164 -17.03 -49.75 -32.66
C PRO A 164 -17.57 -48.92 -33.83
N SER A 165 -16.91 -49.01 -34.98
CA SER A 165 -17.21 -48.24 -36.21
C SER A 165 -18.67 -48.36 -36.69
N SER A 166 -19.34 -49.48 -36.36
CA SER A 166 -20.75 -49.75 -36.69
C SER A 166 -21.77 -48.91 -35.89
N VAL A 167 -21.36 -48.26 -34.80
CA VAL A 167 -22.21 -47.34 -34.00
C VAL A 167 -21.97 -45.88 -34.39
N LYS A 168 -20.75 -45.53 -34.84
CA LYS A 168 -20.42 -44.19 -35.38
C LYS A 168 -21.22 -43.85 -36.64
N GLU A 169 -21.48 -44.84 -37.50
CA GLU A 169 -22.37 -44.69 -38.68
C GLU A 169 -23.85 -44.54 -38.30
N ARG A 170 -24.27 -45.13 -37.16
CA ARG A 170 -25.66 -45.04 -36.66
C ARG A 170 -25.95 -43.72 -35.94
N ALA A 171 -24.94 -43.06 -35.38
CA ALA A 171 -25.07 -41.72 -34.80
C ALA A 171 -25.30 -40.64 -35.87
N ASN A 172 -24.69 -40.76 -37.05
CA ASN A 172 -24.97 -39.90 -38.22
C ASN A 172 -26.33 -40.22 -38.90
N PHE A 173 -26.97 -41.34 -38.55
CA PHE A 173 -28.33 -41.69 -39.00
C PHE A 173 -29.42 -41.25 -38.01
N MET A 174 -29.04 -40.85 -36.79
CA MET A 174 -29.96 -40.29 -35.79
C MET A 174 -29.88 -38.76 -35.74
N ASP A 175 -30.00 -38.12 -36.90
CA ASP A 175 -30.59 -36.77 -37.00
C ASP A 175 -32.12 -36.85 -36.76
N LEU A 176 -32.53 -37.48 -35.66
CA LEU A 176 -33.92 -37.50 -35.21
C LEU A 176 -34.15 -36.33 -34.27
N ASP A 177 -34.35 -35.20 -34.94
CA ASP A 177 -35.29 -34.13 -34.62
C ASP A 177 -35.09 -33.41 -33.28
N ASN A 178 -34.18 -32.44 -33.33
CA ASN A 178 -33.90 -31.41 -32.31
C ASN A 178 -35.15 -30.59 -31.89
N ASN A 179 -36.29 -30.75 -32.58
CA ASN A 179 -37.57 -30.18 -32.17
C ASN A 179 -38.29 -31.00 -31.09
N THR A 180 -38.05 -32.31 -30.97
CA THR A 180 -38.77 -33.16 -29.99
C THR A 180 -38.28 -32.93 -28.56
N LEU A 181 -37.00 -32.57 -28.38
CA LEU A 181 -36.42 -32.22 -27.06
C LEU A 181 -36.77 -30.81 -26.59
N LYS A 182 -37.10 -29.89 -27.51
CA LYS A 182 -37.61 -28.56 -27.12
C LYS A 182 -39.02 -28.63 -26.57
N VAL A 183 -39.89 -29.46 -27.16
CA VAL A 183 -41.30 -29.59 -26.73
C VAL A 183 -41.42 -30.15 -25.30
N THR A 184 -40.55 -31.09 -24.91
CA THR A 184 -40.56 -31.68 -23.57
C THR A 184 -39.95 -30.77 -22.50
N CYS A 185 -38.96 -29.94 -22.84
CA CYS A 185 -38.36 -28.96 -21.91
C CYS A 185 -39.35 -27.82 -21.58
N SER A 186 -40.03 -27.27 -22.58
CA SER A 186 -41.05 -26.24 -22.37
C SER A 186 -42.27 -26.74 -21.57
N GLN A 187 -42.62 -28.03 -21.68
CA GLN A 187 -43.70 -28.64 -20.89
C GLN A 187 -43.33 -28.92 -19.43
N GLN A 188 -42.05 -29.05 -19.10
CA GLN A 188 -41.59 -29.12 -17.71
C GLN A 188 -41.59 -27.74 -17.05
N GLU A 189 -41.21 -26.66 -17.75
CA GLU A 189 -41.24 -25.29 -17.21
C GLU A 189 -42.65 -24.80 -16.87
N VAL A 190 -43.67 -25.14 -17.67
CA VAL A 190 -45.07 -24.81 -17.37
C VAL A 190 -45.56 -25.56 -16.12
N ARG A 191 -45.08 -26.78 -15.88
CA ARG A 191 -45.47 -27.60 -14.72
C ARG A 191 -44.90 -27.08 -13.39
N TYR A 192 -43.71 -26.48 -13.41
CA TYR A 192 -43.10 -25.88 -12.22
C TYR A 192 -43.74 -24.55 -11.83
N GLN A 193 -44.30 -23.80 -12.79
CA GLN A 193 -44.98 -22.52 -12.57
C GLN A 193 -46.43 -22.66 -12.03
N GLN A 194 -47.02 -23.86 -12.06
CA GLN A 194 -48.37 -24.14 -11.51
C GLN A 194 -48.36 -24.72 -10.09
N ILE A 195 -47.17 -24.92 -9.49
CA ILE A 195 -46.98 -25.50 -8.15
C ILE A 195 -46.46 -24.44 -7.15
N VAL A 196 -46.21 -23.21 -7.60
CA VAL A 196 -45.93 -22.01 -6.77
C VAL A 196 -47.16 -21.12 -6.76
#